data_AF-A0A8H4EZ26-F1
#
_entry.id   AF-A0A8H4EZ26-F1
#
_cell.length_a   1.000
_cell.length_b   1.000
_cell.length_c   1.000
_cell.angle_alpha   90.00
_cell.angle_beta   90.00
_cell.angle_gamma   90.00
#
_symmetry.space_group_name_H-M   'P 1'
#
loop_
_entity.id
_entity.type
_entity.pdbx_description
1 polymer ?
#
loop_
_entity_poly.entity_id
_entity_poly.type
_entity_poly.pdbx_seq_one_letter_code
_entity_poly.pdbx_strand_id
1 'polypeptide(L)' 'WKTFWSLRIPLNARNTWFRVLHDKIVTRELLQSRLQQPRDPVCTICKSSMETTEYFLFACPTKRLFWSAVF' A
#
# COMPACT_ATOMS: atom_id res chain seq x y z
N TRP A 1 -18.30 2.59 -10.72
CA TRP A 1 -18.41 2.14 -9.31
C TRP A 1 -19.33 0.93 -9.07
N LYS A 2 -20.41 0.69 -9.83
CA LYS A 2 -21.28 -0.50 -9.64
C LYS A 2 -20.50 -1.83 -9.53
N THR A 3 -19.52 -2.03 -10.41
CA THR A 3 -18.65 -3.22 -10.43
C THR A 3 -17.89 -3.45 -9.13
N PHE A 4 -17.30 -2.41 -8.54
CA PHE A 4 -16.54 -2.54 -7.29
C PHE A 4 -17.45 -2.91 -6.11
N TRP A 5 -18.64 -2.31 -6.03
CA TRP A 5 -19.60 -2.59 -4.98
C TRP A 5 -20.17 -4.02 -5.06
N SER A 6 -20.23 -4.60 -6.27
CA SER A 6 -20.60 -6.00 -6.48
C SER A 6 -19.48 -7.00 -6.15
N LEU A 7 -18.24 -6.56 -5.97
CA LEU A 7 -17.15 -7.48 -5.62
C LEU A 7 -17.35 -8.01 -4.19
N ARG A 8 -17.11 -9.33 -4.03
CA ARG A 8 -17.09 -10.03 -2.74
C ARG A 8 -15.81 -9.72 -1.96
N ILE A 9 -15.61 -8.44 -1.63
CA ILE A 9 -14.50 -7.97 -0.80
C ILE A 9 -15.00 -7.89 0.65
N PRO A 10 -14.25 -8.44 1.63
CA PRO A 10 -14.52 -8.24 3.04
C PRO A 10 -14.71 -6.76 3.39
N LEU A 11 -15.67 -6.44 4.25
CA LEU A 11 -16.04 -5.05 4.57
C LEU A 11 -14.83 -4.25 5.08
N ASN A 12 -14.00 -4.87 5.92
CA ASN A 12 -12.77 -4.28 6.46
C ASN A 12 -11.71 -3.98 5.38
N ALA A 13 -11.61 -4.79 4.32
CA ALA A 13 -10.66 -4.60 3.23
C ALA A 13 -11.16 -3.62 2.16
N ARG A 14 -12.48 -3.42 2.05
CA ARG A 14 -13.08 -2.59 0.99
C ARG A 14 -12.59 -1.14 1.01
N ASN A 15 -12.47 -0.53 2.19
CA ASN A 15 -11.95 0.85 2.30
C ASN A 15 -10.49 0.93 1.81
N THR A 16 -9.67 -0.06 2.14
CA THR A 16 -8.28 -0.14 1.67
C THR A 16 -8.24 -0.19 0.15
N TRP A 17 -8.98 -1.10 -0.48
CA TRP A 17 -9.04 -1.21 -1.95
C TRP A 17 -9.59 0.03 -2.63
N PHE A 18 -10.61 0.67 -2.04
CA PHE A 18 -11.11 1.94 -2.53
C PHE A 18 -10.02 3.01 -2.56
N ARG A 19 -9.21 3.10 -1.49
CA ARG A 19 -8.06 4.01 -1.42
C ARG A 19 -6.95 3.64 -2.41
N VAL A 20 -6.70 2.34 -2.66
CA VAL A 20 -5.75 1.90 -3.72
C VAL A 20 -6.18 2.48 -5.07
N LEU A 21 -7.45 2.24 -5.45
CA LEU A 21 -7.98 2.61 -6.76
C LEU A 21 -7.98 4.12 -7.01
N HIS A 22 -8.01 4.91 -5.94
CA HIS A 22 -8.00 6.38 -6.01
C HIS A 22 -6.65 7.01 -5.72
N ASP A 23 -5.59 6.21 -5.59
CA ASP A 23 -4.24 6.68 -5.22
C ASP A 23 -4.26 7.53 -3.93
N LYS A 24 -5.01 7.04 -2.93
CA LYS A 24 -5.17 7.64 -1.59
C LYS A 24 -4.58 6.78 -0.49
N ILE A 25 -3.74 5.81 -0.83
CA ILE A 25 -2.92 5.11 0.15
C ILE A 25 -1.75 5.99 0.50
N VAL A 26 -1.54 6.18 1.81
CA VAL A 26 -0.47 7.01 2.33
C VAL A 26 0.83 6.21 2.25
N THR A 27 1.39 6.13 1.04
CA THR A 27 2.74 5.64 0.80
C THR A 27 3.74 6.77 0.99
N ARG A 28 5.02 6.45 1.22
CA ARG A 28 6.05 7.49 1.29
C ARG A 28 6.30 8.17 -0.05
N GLU A 29 6.12 7.48 -1.18
CA GLU A 29 6.13 8.11 -2.51
C GLU A 29 5.04 9.19 -2.62
N LEU A 30 3.81 8.86 -2.22
CA LEU A 30 2.71 9.83 -2.26
C LEU A 30 2.96 10.99 -1.29
N LEU A 31 3.46 10.70 -0.09
CA LEU A 31 3.81 11.75 0.87
C LEU A 31 4.91 12.67 0.34
N GLN A 32 5.95 12.12 -0.28
CA GLN A 32 7.02 12.92 -0.89
C GLN A 32 6.47 13.79 -2.03
N SER A 33 5.63 13.25 -2.91
CA SER A 33 5.06 14.05 -4.01
C SER A 33 4.12 15.16 -3.53
N ARG A 34 3.39 14.96 -2.43
CA ARG A 34 2.39 15.92 -1.92
C ARG A 34 2.92 16.91 -0.89
N LEU A 35 3.83 16.46 -0.03
CA LEU A 35 4.32 17.20 1.13
C LEU A 35 5.83 17.40 1.11
N GLN A 36 6.53 16.91 0.08
CA GLN A 36 8.00 16.96 -0.03
C GLN A 36 8.70 16.30 1.16
N GLN A 37 8.00 15.38 1.84
CA GLN A 37 8.49 14.67 3.00
C GLN A 37 7.99 13.22 2.99
N PRO A 38 8.83 12.24 3.37
CA PRO A 38 10.26 12.34 3.68
C PRO A 38 11.11 12.66 2.42
N ARG A 39 12.36 13.12 2.61
CA ARG A 39 13.32 13.27 1.50
C ARG A 39 13.60 11.95 0.79
N ASP A 40 13.69 10.88 1.58
CA ASP A 40 13.92 9.52 1.09
C ASP A 40 12.64 8.68 1.27
N PRO A 41 11.89 8.40 0.19
CA PRO A 41 10.63 7.67 0.24
C PRO A 41 10.84 6.15 0.35
N VAL A 42 11.89 5.68 1.04
CA VAL A 42 12.20 4.25 1.17
C VAL A 42 11.26 3.55 2.14
N CYS A 43 10.94 2.28 1.88
CA CYS A 43 10.08 1.48 2.73
C CYS A 43 10.59 1.46 4.18
N THR A 44 9.70 1.75 5.14
CA THR A 44 10.11 1.82 6.55
C THR A 44 10.48 0.47 7.16
N ILE A 45 10.05 -0.62 6.53
CA ILE A 45 10.20 -1.98 7.05
C ILE A 45 11.52 -2.60 6.60
N CYS A 46 11.71 -2.78 5.29
CA CYS A 46 12.93 -3.39 4.75
C CYS A 46 14.03 -2.38 4.41
N LYS A 47 13.70 -1.08 4.29
CA LYS A 47 14.62 0.01 3.93
C LYS A 47 15.41 -0.20 2.63
N SER A 48 14.97 -1.09 1.75
CA SER A 48 15.74 -1.52 0.58
C SER A 48 15.29 -0.90 -0.75
N SER A 49 14.05 -0.44 -0.84
CA SER A 49 13.51 0.17 -2.06
C SER A 49 12.51 1.29 -1.73
N MET A 50 12.19 2.10 -2.74
CA MET A 50 11.15 3.12 -2.67
C MET A 50 9.80 2.50 -2.34
N GLU A 51 9.06 3.12 -1.43
CA GLU A 51 7.74 2.69 -1.01
C GLU A 51 6.67 3.24 -1.94
N THR A 52 6.50 2.55 -3.07
CA THR A 52 5.36 2.74 -3.97
C THR A 52 4.12 1.99 -3.45
N THR A 53 2.96 2.20 -4.07
CA THR A 53 1.73 1.47 -3.70
C THR A 53 1.88 -0.05 -3.87
N GLU A 54 2.51 -0.50 -4.96
CA GLU A 54 2.80 -1.92 -5.18
C GLU A 54 3.76 -2.47 -4.12
N TYR A 55 4.84 -1.72 -3.83
CA TYR A 55 5.84 -2.13 -2.85
C TYR A 55 5.27 -2.19 -1.43
N PHE A 56 4.44 -1.21 -1.09
CA PHE A 56 3.76 -1.13 0.19
C PHE A 56 2.82 -2.32 0.42
N LEU A 57 2.10 -2.76 -0.61
CA LEU A 57 1.11 -3.83 -0.50
C LEU A 57 1.72 -5.24 -0.63
N PHE A 58 2.64 -5.46 -1.60
CA PHE A 58 3.02 -6.81 -2.02
C PHE A 58 4.53 -7.05 -2.14
N ALA A 59 5.29 -6.07 -2.64
CA ALA A 59 6.68 -6.34 -3.05
C ALA A 59 7.71 -6.26 -1.92
N CYS A 60 7.38 -5.69 -0.76
CA CYS A 60 8.28 -5.67 0.40
C CYS A 60 8.56 -7.11 0.90
N PRO A 61 9.82 -7.59 0.86
CA PRO A 61 10.14 -8.98 1.19
C PRO A 61 9.84 -9.31 2.64
N THR A 62 10.13 -8.38 3.57
CA THR A 62 9.84 -8.55 4.99
C THR A 62 8.33 -8.65 5.26
N LYS A 63 7.50 -7.82 4.60
CA LYS A 63 6.04 -7.92 4.71
C LYS A 63 5.56 -9.24 4.13
N ARG A 64 6.04 -9.62 2.95
CA ARG A 64 5.65 -10.86 2.27
C ARG A 64 5.94 -12.09 3.12
N LEU A 65 7.14 -12.17 3.70
CA LEU A 65 7.52 -13.25 4.62
C LEU A 65 6.57 -13.32 5.82
N PHE A 66 6.24 -12.18 6.42
CA PHE A 66 5.29 -12.13 7.53
C PHE A 66 3.89 -12.62 7.11
N TRP A 67 3.37 -12.15 5.99
CA TRP A 67 2.05 -12.56 5.50
C TRP A 67 1.97 -14.06 5.21
N SER A 68 3.01 -14.62 4.59
CA SER A 68 3.09 -16.06 4.31
C SER A 68 3.29 -16.93 5.55
N ALA A 69 3.71 -16.36 6.69
CA ALA A 69 3.87 -17.11 7.93
C ALA A 69 2.62 -17.09 8.82
N VAL A 70 1.78 -16.05 8.70
CA VAL A 70 0.60 -15.83 9.56
C VAL A 70 -0.69 -16.36 8.93
N PHE A 71 -0.75 -16.45 7.60
CA PHE A 71 -1.91 -16.91 6.83
C PHE A 71 -1.53 -18.08 5.93
#